data_AF-A0A6S7KFL7-F1
#
_entry.id   AF-A0A6S7KFL7-F1
#
_cell.length_a   1.000
_cell.length_b   1.000
_cell.length_c   1.000
_cell.angle_alpha   90.00
_cell.angle_beta   90.00
_cell.angle_gamma   90.00
#
_symmetry.space_group_name_H-M   'P 1'
#
loop_
_entity.id
_entity.type
_entity.pdbx_description
1 polymer ?
#
loop_
_entity_poly.entity_id
_entity_poly.type
_entity_poly.pdbx_seq_one_letter_code
_entity_poly.pdbx_strand_id
1 'polypeptide(L)'
;KLSYEREKRKLDLEYQQQLSKNKQSASESTFSQGTVKMPKLVISKFLGTPQDWVRFWGQFEAQIHKAELSAVTKFSYLKELVELRVRKLIDGLPFTDAGYEKAISLLRKCYGQPDE
;
A
#
# COMPACT_ATOMS: atom_id res chain seq x y z
N LYS A 1 -36.38 24.22 -44.76
CA LYS A 1 -35.21 23.32 -44.76
C LYS A 1 -33.99 23.99 -44.10
N LEU A 2 -33.51 25.14 -44.60
CA LEU A 2 -32.38 25.87 -44.00
C LEU A 2 -32.59 26.35 -42.54
N SER A 3 -33.80 26.74 -42.14
CA SER A 3 -34.09 27.14 -40.76
C SER A 3 -33.93 25.96 -39.79
N TYR A 4 -34.51 24.81 -40.15
CA TYR A 4 -34.41 23.55 -39.40
C TYR A 4 -32.96 23.08 -39.26
N GLU A 5 -32.15 23.20 -40.32
CA GLU A 5 -30.73 22.84 -40.28
C GLU A 5 -29.91 23.76 -39.37
N ARG A 6 -30.22 25.06 -39.34
CA ARG A 6 -29.56 26.02 -38.42
C ARG A 6 -29.93 25.74 -36.97
N GLU A 7 -31.20 25.45 -36.72
CA GLU A 7 -31.72 25.18 -35.37
C GLU A 7 -31.15 23.87 -34.80
N LYS A 8 -31.08 22.82 -35.63
CA LYS A 8 -30.42 21.56 -35.27
C LYS A 8 -28.96 21.77 -34.91
N ARG A 9 -28.24 22.60 -35.68
CA ARG A 9 -26.82 22.91 -35.43
C ARG A 9 -26.61 23.72 -34.14
N LYS A 10 -27.56 24.58 -33.78
CA LYS A 10 -27.52 25.36 -32.54
C LYS A 10 -27.75 24.47 -31.31
N LEU A 11 -28.70 23.54 -31.40
CA LEU A 11 -29.02 22.58 -30.33
C LEU A 11 -27.83 21.66 -30.02
N ASP A 12 -27.16 21.14 -31.07
CA ASP A 12 -25.95 20.31 -30.91
C ASP A 12 -24.80 21.07 -30.23
N LEU A 13 -24.61 22.34 -30.61
CA LEU A 13 -23.57 23.19 -30.03
C LEU A 13 -23.85 23.49 -28.54
N GLU A 14 -25.12 23.68 -28.18
CA GLU A 14 -25.53 23.93 -26.81
C GLU A 14 -25.40 22.68 -25.93
N TYR A 15 -25.76 21.50 -26.45
CA TYR A 15 -25.56 20.22 -25.76
C TYR A 15 -24.06 19.92 -25.51
N GLN A 16 -23.21 20.16 -26.52
CA GLN A 16 -21.75 20.06 -26.38
C GLN A 16 -21.21 21.04 -25.32
N GLN A 17 -21.72 22.28 -25.28
CA GLN A 17 -21.34 23.25 -24.26
C GLN A 17 -21.78 22.82 -22.86
N GLN A 18 -22.97 22.24 -22.70
CA GLN A 18 -23.44 21.71 -21.41
C GLN A 18 -22.56 20.55 -20.91
N LEU A 19 -22.14 19.63 -21.80
CA LEU A 19 -21.19 18.57 -21.47
C LEU A 19 -19.82 19.12 -21.02
N SER A 20 -19.37 20.22 -21.62
CA SER A 20 -18.11 20.87 -21.24
C SER A 20 -18.18 21.60 -19.89
N LYS A 21 -19.31 22.23 -19.55
CA LYS A 21 -19.54 22.88 -18.24
C LYS A 21 -19.58 21.89 -17.08
N ASN A 22 -20.05 20.65 -17.31
CA ASN A 22 -20.05 19.60 -16.28
C ASN A 22 -18.66 18.96 -16.05
N LYS A 23 -17.64 19.31 -16.85
CA LYS A 23 -16.26 18.80 -16.76
C LYS A 23 -15.29 19.75 -16.07
N GLN A 24 -15.73 20.94 -15.64
CA GLN A 24 -14.89 21.95 -14.98
C GLN A 24 -15.29 22.17 -13.51
N SER A 25 -15.25 21.09 -12.74
CA SER A 25 -15.12 21.12 -11.27
C SER A 25 -14.23 19.98 -10.80
N ALA A 26 -13.00 19.92 -11.31
CA ALA A 26 -11.89 19.14 -10.72
C ALA A 26 -10.57 19.53 -11.40
N SER A 27 -10.13 20.77 -11.21
CA SER A 27 -8.71 21.10 -11.34
C SER A 27 -8.04 20.78 -10.01
N GLU A 28 -7.64 19.53 -9.84
CA GLU A 28 -6.49 19.19 -9.00
C GLU A 28 -5.71 18.11 -9.73
N SER A 29 -4.59 18.54 -10.32
CA SER A 29 -3.64 17.68 -10.99
C SER A 29 -3.06 16.68 -10.00
N THR A 30 -3.60 15.46 -9.99
CA THR A 30 -2.88 14.27 -9.59
C THR A 30 -3.10 13.22 -10.67
N PHE A 31 -2.01 12.58 -11.09
CA PHE A 31 -1.99 11.48 -12.04
C PHE A 31 -3.12 10.49 -11.74
N SER A 32 -4.18 10.49 -12.54
CA SER A 32 -5.10 9.37 -12.62
C SER A 32 -4.42 8.29 -13.46
N GLN A 33 -3.35 7.70 -12.91
CA GLN A 33 -3.11 6.30 -13.15
C GLN A 33 -4.42 5.61 -12.74
N GLY A 34 -5.06 4.92 -13.67
CA GLY A 34 -6.19 4.07 -13.35
C GLY A 34 -5.77 3.18 -12.20
N THR A 35 -6.20 3.53 -10.99
CA THR A 35 -5.98 2.69 -9.83
C THR A 35 -6.95 1.54 -10.06
N VAL A 36 -6.45 0.49 -10.72
CA VAL A 36 -6.90 -0.86 -10.42
C VAL A 36 -6.91 -0.86 -8.89
N LYS A 37 -8.11 -0.85 -8.29
CA LYS A 37 -8.26 -1.01 -6.85
C LYS A 37 -7.86 -2.45 -6.58
N MET A 38 -6.55 -2.66 -6.59
CA MET A 38 -5.92 -3.91 -6.30
C MET A 38 -6.39 -4.24 -4.89
N PRO A 39 -6.93 -5.45 -4.65
CA PRO A 39 -7.18 -5.88 -3.29
C PRO A 39 -5.94 -5.55 -2.47
N LYS A 40 -6.10 -4.80 -1.38
CA LYS A 40 -4.98 -4.55 -0.47
C LYS A 40 -4.49 -5.93 -0.03
N LEU A 41 -3.34 -6.34 -0.54
CA LEU A 41 -2.73 -7.62 -0.19
C LEU A 41 -2.49 -7.57 1.32
N VAL A 42 -3.24 -8.38 2.07
CA VAL A 42 -3.10 -8.49 3.51
C VAL A 42 -1.87 -9.34 3.79
N ILE A 43 -0.91 -8.77 4.51
CA ILE A 43 0.23 -9.53 5.01
C ILE A 43 -0.31 -10.56 5.99
N SER A 44 -0.07 -11.83 5.69
CA SER A 44 -0.44 -12.91 6.60
C SER A 44 0.49 -12.91 7.81
N LYS A 45 -0.04 -13.26 8.99
CA LYS A 45 0.78 -13.39 10.20
C LYS A 45 1.91 -14.39 9.98
N PHE A 46 3.10 -14.03 10.45
CA PHE A 46 4.26 -14.90 10.49
C PHE A 46 4.12 -15.94 11.60
N LEU A 47 4.16 -17.21 11.24
CA LEU A 47 3.94 -18.34 12.15
C LEU A 47 5.21 -18.81 12.87
N GLY A 48 6.38 -18.23 12.58
CA GLY A 48 7.62 -18.59 13.24
C GLY A 48 8.29 -19.85 12.71
N THR A 49 8.12 -20.17 11.42
CA THR A 49 8.85 -21.26 10.75
C THR A 49 9.76 -20.69 9.66
N PRO A 50 10.94 -21.29 9.38
CA PRO A 50 11.81 -20.83 8.30
C PRO A 50 11.13 -20.81 6.93
N GLN A 51 10.24 -21.78 6.68
CA GLN A 51 9.46 -21.86 5.44
C GLN A 51 8.52 -20.65 5.26
N ASP A 52 7.85 -20.21 6.33
CA ASP A 52 6.96 -19.04 6.29
C ASP A 52 7.74 -17.72 6.30
N TRP A 53 8.99 -17.72 6.77
CA TRP A 53 9.82 -16.52 6.84
C TRP A 53 10.08 -15.91 5.46
N VAL A 54 10.38 -16.73 4.45
CA VAL A 54 10.64 -16.24 3.09
C VAL A 54 9.41 -15.51 2.53
N ARG A 55 8.22 -16.12 2.69
CA ARG A 55 6.95 -15.51 2.28
C ARG A 55 6.67 -14.22 3.05
N PHE A 56 6.76 -14.28 4.38
CA PHE A 56 6.47 -13.16 5.27
C PHE A 56 7.42 -11.99 5.00
N TRP A 57 8.73 -12.23 4.97
CA TRP A 57 9.73 -11.19 4.75
C TRP A 57 9.53 -10.52 3.39
N GLY A 58 9.25 -11.27 2.33
CA GLY A 58 8.97 -10.68 1.01
C GLY A 58 7.77 -9.72 1.03
N GLN A 59 6.67 -10.10 1.69
CA GLN A 59 5.48 -9.25 1.81
C GLN A 59 5.73 -8.04 2.72
N PHE A 60 6.32 -8.27 3.89
CA PHE A 60 6.62 -7.24 4.87
C PHE A 60 7.62 -6.23 4.34
N GLU A 61 8.64 -6.69 3.60
CA GLU A 61 9.67 -5.82 3.03
C GLU A 61 9.07 -4.86 2.00
N ALA A 62 8.27 -5.40 1.07
CA ALA A 62 7.67 -4.65 -0.01
C ALA A 62 6.62 -3.62 0.47
N GLN A 63 5.86 -3.95 1.52
CA GLN A 63 4.74 -3.11 1.97
C GLN A 63 5.06 -2.20 3.16
N ILE A 64 5.97 -2.61 4.05
CA ILE A 64 6.21 -1.92 5.32
C ILE A 64 7.68 -1.49 5.44
N HIS A 65 8.64 -2.41 5.26
CA HIS A 65 10.05 -2.08 5.49
C HIS A 65 10.56 -0.98 4.54
N LYS A 66 10.22 -1.07 3.25
CA LYS A 66 10.58 -0.09 2.21
C LYS A 66 9.66 1.12 2.15
N ALA A 67 8.56 1.14 2.89
CA ALA A 67 7.67 2.29 2.94
C ALA A 67 8.31 3.46 3.71
N GLU A 68 7.95 4.69 3.36
CA GLU A 68 8.34 5.92 4.05
C GLU A 68 7.57 6.10 5.36
N LEU A 69 7.71 5.13 6.26
CA LEU A 69 7.13 5.13 7.60
C LEU A 69 8.25 5.25 8.65
N SER A 70 7.93 5.81 9.82
CA SER A 70 8.88 5.83 10.94
C SER A 70 9.24 4.41 11.38
N ALA A 71 10.47 4.20 11.89
CA ALA A 71 10.88 2.89 12.39
C ALA A 71 9.96 2.39 13.53
N VAL A 72 9.48 3.30 14.38
CA VAL A 72 8.50 3.01 15.44
C VAL A 72 7.21 2.45 14.85
N THR A 73 6.67 3.09 13.81
CA THR A 73 5.47 2.61 13.11
C THR A 73 5.71 1.24 12.47
N LYS A 74 6.84 1.06 11.77
CA LYS A 74 7.22 -0.24 11.17
C LYS A 74 7.33 -1.33 12.24
N PHE A 75 7.88 -0.99 13.41
CA PHE A 75 8.02 -1.93 14.50
C PHE A 75 6.68 -2.34 15.11
N SER A 76 5.75 -1.40 15.27
CA SER A 76 4.38 -1.72 15.69
C SER A 76 3.71 -2.72 14.74
N TYR A 77 3.80 -2.49 13.43
CA TYR A 77 3.28 -3.44 12.45
C TYR A 77 3.96 -4.80 12.54
N LEU A 78 5.29 -4.84 12.69
CA LEU A 78 6.04 -6.08 12.85
C LEU A 78 5.50 -6.89 14.04
N LYS A 79 5.30 -6.26 15.20
CA LYS A 79 4.83 -6.95 16.42
C LYS A 79 3.39 -7.46 16.31
N GLU A 80 2.55 -6.83 15.50
CA GLU A 80 1.17 -7.27 15.24
C GLU A 80 1.07 -8.35 14.16
N LEU A 81 2.04 -8.39 13.25
CA LEU A 81 2.09 -9.34 12.12
C LEU A 81 2.91 -10.60 12.43
N VAL A 82 3.39 -10.78 13.65
CA VAL A 82 4.06 -12.01 14.10
C VAL A 82 3.21 -12.76 15.14
N GLU A 83 3.30 -14.09 15.15
CA GLU A 83 2.64 -14.92 16.15
C GLU A 83 3.31 -14.76 17.53
N LEU A 84 2.58 -15.11 18.60
CA LEU A 84 2.99 -14.81 19.97
C LEU A 84 4.38 -15.39 20.32
N ARG A 85 4.72 -16.56 19.78
CA ARG A 85 6.02 -17.22 20.04
C ARG A 85 7.18 -16.41 19.46
N VAL A 86 6.99 -15.86 18.27
CA VAL A 86 7.96 -14.98 17.61
C VAL A 86 8.00 -13.61 18.29
N ARG A 87 6.83 -13.05 18.65
CA ARG A 87 6.72 -11.75 19.31
C ARG A 87 7.58 -11.68 20.57
N LYS A 88 7.61 -12.76 21.37
CA LYS A 88 8.42 -12.85 22.59
C LYS A 88 9.92 -12.58 22.36
N LEU A 89 10.45 -12.88 21.17
CA LEU A 89 11.87 -12.62 20.83
C LEU A 89 12.18 -11.12 20.71
N ILE A 90 11.19 -10.32 20.32
CA ILE A 90 11.35 -8.89 20.02
C ILE A 90 10.60 -7.99 21.01
N ASP A 91 9.80 -8.56 21.93
CA ASP A 91 8.91 -7.78 22.80
C ASP A 91 9.67 -6.91 23.81
N GLY A 92 10.86 -7.37 24.24
CA GLY A 92 11.74 -6.65 25.16
C GLY A 92 12.56 -5.52 24.52
N LEU A 93 12.42 -5.28 23.21
CA LEU A 93 13.13 -4.21 22.53
C LEU A 93 12.34 -2.89 22.60
N PRO A 94 13.04 -1.75 22.77
CA PRO A 94 12.39 -0.45 22.82
C PRO A 94 11.83 -0.05 21.45
N PHE A 95 10.74 0.74 21.44
CA PHE A 95 10.19 1.33 20.23
C PHE A 95 11.04 2.52 19.76
N THR A 96 12.23 2.22 19.24
CA THR A 96 13.19 3.17 18.67
C THR A 96 13.74 2.60 17.36
N ASP A 97 14.43 3.42 16.56
CA ASP A 97 15.07 2.98 15.32
C ASP A 97 16.04 1.81 15.56
N ALA A 98 16.89 1.92 16.59
CA ALA A 98 17.79 0.84 16.98
C ALA A 98 17.06 -0.42 17.44
N GLY A 99 15.92 -0.27 18.12
CA GLY A 99 15.08 -1.40 18.53
C GLY A 99 14.47 -2.14 17.35
N TYR A 100 14.00 -1.40 16.34
CA TYR A 100 13.47 -1.97 15.10
C TYR A 100 14.54 -2.74 14.31
N GLU A 101 15.71 -2.13 14.09
CA GLU A 101 16.81 -2.78 13.37
C GLU A 101 17.27 -4.06 14.09
N LYS A 102 17.36 -4.02 15.42
CA LYS A 102 17.68 -5.19 16.24
C LYS A 102 16.61 -6.27 16.14
N ALA A 103 15.32 -5.91 16.08
CA ALA A 103 14.23 -6.85 15.87
C ALA A 103 14.36 -7.58 14.53
N ILE A 104 14.63 -6.86 13.43
CA ILE A 104 14.84 -7.45 12.10
C ILE A 104 16.04 -8.39 12.09
N SER A 105 17.16 -7.96 12.67
CA SER A 105 18.37 -8.77 12.76
C SER A 105 18.13 -10.09 13.51
N LEU A 106 17.42 -10.04 14.65
CA LEU A 106 17.07 -11.24 15.42
C LEU A 106 16.17 -12.19 14.62
N LEU A 107 15.13 -11.67 13.97
CA LEU A 107 14.23 -12.51 13.18
C LEU A 107 14.93 -13.15 11.97
N ARG A 108 15.79 -12.40 11.27
CA ARG A 108 16.63 -12.95 10.19
C ARG A 108 17.60 -14.02 10.69
N LYS A 109 18.18 -13.84 11.88
CA LYS A 109 19.07 -14.83 12.48
C LYS A 109 18.33 -16.12 12.85
N CYS A 110 17.12 -16.01 13.39
CA CYS A 110 16.33 -17.16 13.83
C CYS A 110 15.64 -17.91 12.69
N TYR A 111 15.25 -17.23 11.61
CA TYR A 111 14.37 -17.79 10.58
C TYR A 111 14.83 -17.56 9.14
N GLY A 112 15.80 -16.68 8.91
CA GLY A 112 16.24 -16.25 7.58
C GLY A 112 17.49 -16.93 7.04
N GLN A 113 18.09 -17.85 7.80
CA GLN A 113 19.13 -18.72 7.27
C GLN A 113 18.43 -19.88 6.54
N PRO A 114 18.74 -20.14 5.25
CA PRO A 114 18.41 -21.43 4.68
C PRO A 114 19.16 -22.50 5.49
N ASP A 115 18.47 -23.59 5.84
CA ASP A 115 19.14 -24.82 6.33
C ASP A 115 20.28 -25.12 5.33
N GLU A 116 21.52 -25.09 5.81
CA GLU A 116 22.71 -25.46 5.02
C GLU A 116 22.75 -26.98 4.81
#